data_AF-A0A482F265-F1
#
_entry.id   AF-A0A482F265-F1
#
_cell.length_a   1.000
_cell.length_b   1.000
_cell.length_c   1.000
_cell.angle_alpha   90.00
_cell.angle_beta   90.00
_cell.angle_gamma   90.00
#
_symmetry.space_group_name_H-M   'P 1'
#
loop_
_entity.id
_entity.type
_entity.pdbx_description
1 polymer ?
#
loop_
_entity_poly.entity_id
_entity_poly.type
_entity_poly.pdbx_seq_one_letter_code
_entity_poly.pdbx_strand_id
1 'polypeptide(L)'
;MSYREGALSLPHGTVKTYPEISRVALREGLHREIALWYALRAIDKTGSGKVDVSEARQALKDIYPRRSFYRILRSGKDIFWETFEGKRGSRIRIFGLYPVTSYFGIPYLTRPYNMPFKMLKKTQTRKALLYASALCHIKKPISRLSIQDMTGIPPQKQRVLEKRVGIEKHPNFAMTREPPKKRRTAVMEGGGPSHFEYNHERPGGDPPGEKRPELMIVKGKAKEWIKDRRLPNTYKTQAQPAGKSLAKKANKRIKEAAKGLFMARQQEPLFLIRFFNNNKKFERVSRNTPKREGTCDDPFIWVKPGDRLKRGRLEWEWTGVPKSFPI
;
A
#
# COMPACT_ATOMS: atom_id res chain seq x y z
N MET A 1 -20.59 32.34 -30.82
CA MET A 1 -19.55 31.74 -29.96
C MET A 1 -19.29 30.31 -30.42
N SER A 2 -18.24 30.10 -31.21
CA SER A 2 -17.83 28.77 -31.70
C SER A 2 -17.27 27.96 -30.52
N TYR A 3 -18.03 26.96 -30.07
CA TYR A 3 -17.52 25.92 -29.17
C TYR A 3 -16.52 25.10 -30.00
N ARG A 4 -15.22 25.22 -29.70
CA ARG A 4 -14.22 24.30 -30.26
C ARG A 4 -14.66 22.88 -29.91
N GLU A 5 -15.06 22.10 -30.91
CA GLU A 5 -15.32 20.66 -30.86
C GLU A 5 -14.03 19.87 -30.63
N GLY A 6 -13.25 20.26 -29.61
CA GLY A 6 -12.35 19.34 -28.93
C GLY A 6 -13.16 18.62 -27.86
N ALA A 7 -14.17 17.86 -28.26
CA ALA A 7 -14.96 17.05 -27.34
C ALA A 7 -13.97 16.27 -26.47
N LEU A 8 -13.94 16.58 -25.16
CA LEU A 8 -13.11 15.90 -24.17
C LEU A 8 -13.59 14.45 -24.11
N SER A 9 -13.10 13.63 -25.04
CA SER A 9 -13.33 12.20 -25.05
C SER A 9 -12.77 11.67 -23.73
N LEU A 10 -13.59 10.88 -23.06
CA LEU A 10 -13.15 10.11 -21.90
C LEU A 10 -11.83 9.47 -22.26
N PRO A 11 -10.79 9.55 -21.40
CA PRO A 11 -9.54 8.89 -21.70
C PRO A 11 -9.84 7.40 -21.89
N HIS A 12 -9.80 6.93 -23.14
CA HIS A 12 -9.92 5.51 -23.48
C HIS A 12 -8.78 4.66 -22.88
N GLY A 13 -7.82 5.32 -22.21
CA GLY A 13 -6.63 4.73 -21.61
C GLY A 13 -6.75 4.41 -20.12
N THR A 14 -5.72 4.82 -19.37
CA THR A 14 -5.47 4.38 -18.00
C THR A 14 -5.40 5.56 -17.04
N VAL A 15 -5.68 5.29 -15.77
CA VAL A 15 -5.57 6.22 -14.66
C VAL A 15 -4.31 5.89 -13.89
N LYS A 16 -3.46 6.91 -13.68
CA LYS A 16 -2.29 6.78 -12.83
C LYS A 16 -2.69 6.89 -11.35
N THR A 17 -2.59 5.79 -10.63
CA THR A 17 -2.88 5.66 -9.20
C THR A 17 -1.60 5.58 -8.37
N TYR A 18 -1.69 5.89 -7.07
CA TYR A 18 -0.57 5.87 -6.14
C TYR A 18 -0.96 5.01 -4.93
N PRO A 19 -0.28 3.87 -4.70
CA PRO A 19 -0.70 2.87 -3.72
C PRO A 19 -0.89 3.43 -2.30
N GLU A 20 0.02 4.30 -1.86
CA GLU A 20 -0.01 4.87 -0.51
C GLU A 20 -1.22 5.77 -0.30
N ILE A 21 -1.52 6.61 -1.29
CA ILE A 21 -2.69 7.51 -1.24
C ILE A 21 -3.97 6.69 -1.27
N SER A 22 -4.08 5.71 -2.17
CA SER A 22 -5.23 4.80 -2.24
C SER A 22 -5.46 4.08 -0.92
N ARG A 23 -4.39 3.59 -0.29
CA ARG A 23 -4.44 2.88 1.00
C ARG A 23 -5.00 3.77 2.11
N VAL A 24 -4.44 4.96 2.30
CA VAL A 24 -4.87 5.87 3.36
C VAL A 24 -6.28 6.37 3.08
N ALA A 25 -6.59 6.80 1.85
CA ALA A 25 -7.94 7.25 1.49
C ALA A 25 -9.02 6.17 1.68
N LEU A 26 -8.70 4.89 1.46
CA LEU A 26 -9.62 3.79 1.77
C LEU A 26 -9.89 3.66 3.27
N ARG A 27 -8.84 3.80 4.09
CA ARG A 27 -8.91 3.73 5.55
C ARG A 27 -9.74 4.87 6.13
N GLU A 28 -9.54 6.09 5.63
CA GLU A 28 -10.31 7.29 6.01
C GLU A 28 -11.73 7.34 5.40
N GLY A 29 -12.14 6.32 4.64
CA GLY A 29 -13.46 6.30 3.99
C GLY A 29 -13.62 7.21 2.76
N LEU A 30 -12.59 7.96 2.37
CA LEU A 30 -12.55 8.94 1.27
C LEU A 30 -12.40 8.33 -0.14
N HIS A 31 -12.95 7.14 -0.33
CA HIS A 31 -12.80 6.34 -1.55
C HIS A 31 -13.50 6.94 -2.79
N ARG A 32 -14.50 7.81 -2.61
CA ARG A 32 -15.22 8.44 -3.73
C ARG A 32 -14.49 9.69 -4.21
N GLU A 33 -13.97 10.44 -3.26
CA GLU A 33 -13.24 11.68 -3.42
C GLU A 33 -11.90 11.42 -4.11
N ILE A 34 -11.14 10.43 -3.64
CA ILE A 34 -9.89 10.03 -4.30
C ILE A 34 -10.12 9.48 -5.72
N ALA A 35 -11.23 8.75 -5.94
CA ALA A 35 -11.58 8.25 -7.26
C ALA A 35 -11.92 9.39 -8.23
N LEU A 36 -12.63 10.43 -7.75
CA LEU A 36 -12.89 11.63 -8.53
C LEU A 36 -11.60 12.41 -8.79
N TRP A 37 -10.71 12.54 -7.79
CA TRP A 37 -9.42 13.20 -7.95
C TRP A 37 -8.58 12.55 -9.04
N TYR A 38 -8.49 11.23 -9.04
CA TYR A 38 -7.81 10.49 -10.10
C TYR A 38 -8.45 10.68 -11.48
N ALA A 39 -9.77 10.74 -11.55
CA ALA A 39 -10.49 10.97 -12.80
C ALA A 39 -10.24 12.38 -13.34
N LEU A 40 -10.32 13.41 -12.50
CA LEU A 40 -10.04 14.79 -12.86
C LEU A 40 -8.60 14.97 -13.36
N ARG A 41 -7.63 14.33 -12.69
CA ARG A 41 -6.23 14.33 -13.15
C ARG A 41 -6.01 13.63 -14.48
N ALA A 42 -6.85 12.65 -14.83
CA ALA A 42 -6.78 12.00 -16.13
C ALA A 42 -7.42 12.86 -17.24
N ILE A 43 -8.31 13.78 -16.89
CA ILE A 43 -8.93 14.75 -17.81
C ILE A 43 -7.97 15.93 -18.07
N ASP A 44 -7.21 16.36 -17.06
CA ASP A 44 -6.18 17.41 -17.18
C ASP A 44 -4.96 16.93 -17.98
N LYS A 45 -5.12 16.83 -19.31
CA LYS A 45 -4.07 16.40 -20.25
C LYS A 45 -2.87 17.35 -20.28
N THR A 46 -3.12 18.64 -20.04
CA THR A 46 -2.08 19.69 -20.05
C THR A 46 -1.26 19.70 -18.76
N GLY A 47 -1.75 19.08 -17.69
CA GLY A 47 -1.11 19.10 -16.38
C GLY A 47 -1.15 20.48 -15.71
N SER A 48 -2.09 21.34 -16.15
CA SER A 48 -2.27 22.70 -15.64
C SER A 48 -2.76 22.73 -14.19
N GLY A 49 -3.33 21.63 -13.70
CA GLY A 49 -3.99 21.52 -12.41
C GLY A 49 -5.30 22.30 -12.35
N LYS A 50 -5.87 22.72 -13.49
CA LYS A 50 -7.12 23.49 -13.54
C LYS A 50 -8.06 22.87 -14.57
N VAL A 51 -9.32 22.63 -14.18
CA VAL A 51 -10.36 22.10 -15.07
C VAL A 51 -11.66 22.85 -14.83
N ASP A 52 -12.35 23.24 -15.91
CA ASP A 52 -13.67 23.87 -15.82
C ASP A 52 -14.71 22.85 -15.30
N VAL A 53 -15.59 23.26 -14.38
CA VAL A 53 -16.56 22.35 -13.74
C VAL A 53 -17.53 21.73 -14.75
N SER A 54 -17.97 22.52 -15.73
CA SER A 54 -18.84 22.08 -16.82
C SER A 54 -18.18 21.03 -17.70
N GLU A 55 -16.92 21.24 -18.08
CA GLU A 55 -16.11 20.30 -18.87
C GLU A 55 -15.87 18.99 -18.12
N ALA A 56 -15.43 19.06 -16.86
CA ALA A 56 -15.26 17.90 -16.00
C ALA A 56 -16.56 17.10 -15.86
N ARG A 57 -17.69 17.81 -15.68
CA ARG A 57 -19.01 17.19 -15.54
C ARG A 57 -19.44 16.51 -16.84
N GLN A 58 -19.20 17.13 -17.99
CA GLN A 58 -19.54 16.56 -19.29
C GLN A 58 -18.71 15.31 -19.56
N ALA A 59 -17.40 15.37 -19.32
CA ALA A 59 -16.50 14.22 -19.47
C ALA A 59 -16.93 13.06 -18.56
N LEU A 60 -17.28 13.33 -17.30
CA LEU A 60 -17.60 12.30 -16.31
C LEU A 60 -19.08 11.91 -16.24
N LYS A 61 -19.89 12.28 -17.23
CA LYS A 61 -21.35 12.09 -17.18
C LYS A 61 -21.79 10.63 -17.06
N ASP A 62 -21.06 9.72 -17.69
CA ASP A 62 -21.36 8.28 -17.67
C ASP A 62 -20.82 7.59 -16.41
N ILE A 63 -20.06 8.31 -15.59
CA ILE A 63 -19.44 7.78 -14.38
C ILE A 63 -20.18 8.30 -13.15
N TYR A 64 -20.36 9.61 -13.06
CA TYR A 64 -20.98 10.23 -11.90
C TYR A 64 -22.31 10.87 -12.29
N PRO A 65 -23.45 10.43 -11.71
CA PRO A 65 -24.70 11.16 -11.80
C PRO A 65 -24.51 12.60 -11.32
N ARG A 66 -25.24 13.57 -11.90
CA ARG A 66 -25.06 15.01 -11.64
C ARG A 66 -24.97 15.33 -10.14
N ARG A 67 -25.98 14.89 -9.38
CA ARG A 67 -26.05 15.11 -7.93
C ARG A 67 -24.87 14.48 -7.18
N SER A 68 -24.45 13.28 -7.59
CA SER A 68 -23.29 12.60 -6.99
C SER A 68 -21.98 13.31 -7.27
N PHE A 69 -21.79 13.82 -8.49
CA PHE A 69 -20.60 14.59 -8.86
C PHE A 69 -20.43 15.80 -7.95
N TYR A 70 -21.45 16.66 -7.83
CA TYR A 70 -21.37 17.85 -6.99
C TYR A 70 -21.27 17.54 -5.50
N ARG A 71 -21.94 16.48 -5.02
CA ARG A 71 -21.81 16.04 -3.63
C ARG A 71 -20.38 15.61 -3.30
N ILE A 72 -19.76 14.80 -4.16
CA ILE A 72 -18.37 14.36 -3.98
C ILE A 72 -17.43 15.57 -4.11
N LEU A 73 -17.67 16.46 -5.08
CA LEU A 73 -16.91 17.68 -5.27
C LEU A 73 -16.91 18.55 -4.01
N ARG A 74 -18.06 18.69 -3.34
CA ARG A 74 -18.16 19.41 -2.06
C ARG A 74 -17.40 18.68 -0.95
N SER A 75 -17.53 17.35 -0.87
CA SER A 75 -16.91 16.55 0.18
C SER A 75 -15.38 16.47 0.11
N GLY A 76 -14.79 16.57 -1.08
CA GLY A 76 -13.34 16.52 -1.27
C GLY A 76 -12.66 17.89 -1.37
N LYS A 77 -13.42 18.98 -1.15
CA LYS A 77 -12.89 20.35 -1.12
C LYS A 77 -11.81 20.46 -0.03
N ASP A 78 -10.77 21.24 -0.30
CA ASP A 78 -9.64 21.54 0.60
C ASP A 78 -8.72 20.34 0.91
N ILE A 79 -9.09 19.13 0.45
CA ILE A 79 -8.27 17.92 0.54
C ILE A 79 -7.66 17.58 -0.83
N PHE A 80 -8.50 17.53 -1.86
CA PHE A 80 -8.13 17.07 -3.20
C PHE A 80 -8.16 18.18 -4.24
N TRP A 81 -8.94 19.23 -3.98
CA TRP A 81 -9.12 20.36 -4.89
C TRP A 81 -9.69 21.58 -4.16
N GLU A 82 -9.55 22.72 -4.80
CA GLU A 82 -10.31 23.94 -4.49
C GLU A 82 -11.28 24.24 -5.64
N THR A 83 -12.45 24.78 -5.31
CA THR A 83 -13.38 25.34 -6.29
C THR A 83 -13.37 26.84 -6.19
N PHE A 84 -13.25 27.53 -7.32
CA PHE A 84 -13.25 29.00 -7.38
C PHE A 84 -14.03 29.48 -8.60
N GLU A 85 -14.56 30.68 -8.54
CA GLU A 85 -15.25 31.30 -9.67
C GLU A 85 -14.25 31.96 -10.61
N GLY A 86 -14.40 31.71 -11.91
CA GLY A 86 -13.64 32.37 -12.95
C GLY A 86 -14.55 33.13 -13.91
N LYS A 87 -13.96 33.91 -14.80
CA LYS A 87 -14.68 34.70 -15.82
C LYS A 87 -15.63 33.88 -16.72
N ARG A 88 -15.40 32.57 -16.85
CA ARG A 88 -16.19 31.65 -17.68
C ARG A 88 -17.01 30.65 -16.85
N GLY A 89 -17.18 30.89 -15.55
CA GLY A 89 -17.87 30.02 -14.61
C GLY A 89 -16.93 29.35 -13.61
N SER A 90 -17.47 28.38 -12.85
CA SER A 90 -16.75 27.70 -11.77
C SER A 90 -15.62 26.80 -12.30
N ARG A 91 -14.47 26.86 -11.63
CA ARG A 91 -13.25 26.10 -11.93
C ARG A 91 -12.82 25.24 -10.75
N ILE A 92 -12.20 24.12 -11.07
CA ILE A 92 -11.60 23.19 -10.10
C ILE A 92 -10.08 23.32 -10.20
N ARG A 93 -9.44 23.77 -9.12
CA ARG A 93 -7.98 23.66 -8.95
C ARG A 93 -7.66 22.32 -8.33
N ILE A 94 -7.12 21.41 -9.11
CA ILE A 94 -6.76 20.06 -8.66
C ILE A 94 -5.44 20.14 -7.89
N PHE A 95 -5.43 19.60 -6.67
CA PHE A 95 -4.20 19.54 -5.90
C PHE A 95 -3.22 18.52 -6.48
N GLY A 96 -1.95 18.91 -6.50
CA GLY A 96 -0.85 18.05 -6.90
C GLY A 96 -0.64 16.90 -5.92
N LEU A 97 0.37 16.05 -6.18
CA LEU A 97 0.68 14.94 -5.28
C LEU A 97 1.11 15.43 -3.89
N TYR A 98 1.95 16.46 -3.84
CA TYR A 98 2.54 16.93 -2.59
C TYR A 98 1.49 17.42 -1.56
N PRO A 99 0.55 18.34 -1.90
CA PRO A 99 -0.48 18.76 -0.95
C PRO A 99 -1.31 17.58 -0.43
N VAL A 100 -1.74 16.68 -1.32
CA VAL A 100 -2.53 15.50 -0.95
C VAL A 100 -1.74 14.55 -0.05
N THR A 101 -0.46 14.31 -0.32
CA THR A 101 0.38 13.48 0.57
C THR A 101 0.64 14.14 1.90
N SER A 102 0.79 15.47 1.92
CA SER A 102 0.99 16.23 3.15
C SER A 102 -0.25 16.15 4.04
N TYR A 103 -1.43 16.31 3.45
CA TYR A 103 -2.71 16.15 4.16
C TYR A 103 -2.82 14.77 4.84
N PHE A 104 -2.45 13.71 4.12
CA PHE A 104 -2.49 12.35 4.65
C PHE A 104 -1.28 11.94 5.52
N GLY A 105 -0.31 12.83 5.73
CA GLY A 105 0.93 12.50 6.45
C GLY A 105 1.73 11.38 5.79
N ILE A 106 1.69 11.26 4.46
CA ILE A 106 2.40 10.20 3.73
C ILE A 106 3.86 10.63 3.51
N PRO A 107 4.84 9.93 4.10
CA PRO A 107 6.25 10.37 4.06
C PRO A 107 6.93 10.10 2.71
N TYR A 108 6.37 9.21 1.90
CA TYR A 108 6.97 8.79 0.63
C TYR A 108 5.95 8.11 -0.28
N LEU A 109 6.03 8.40 -1.58
CA LEU A 109 5.27 7.71 -2.63
C LEU A 109 6.14 6.69 -3.36
N THR A 110 5.67 5.45 -3.47
CA THR A 110 6.34 4.45 -4.30
C THR A 110 6.03 4.64 -5.79
N ARG A 111 6.25 3.60 -6.60
CA ARG A 111 6.02 3.66 -8.04
C ARG A 111 4.51 3.77 -8.29
N PRO A 112 4.06 4.71 -9.14
CA PRO A 112 2.64 4.77 -9.52
C PRO A 112 2.26 3.61 -10.42
N TYR A 113 0.97 3.31 -10.51
CA TYR A 113 0.43 2.23 -11.34
C TYR A 113 -0.73 2.71 -12.21
N ASN A 114 -0.74 2.27 -13.46
CA ASN A 114 -1.80 2.49 -14.42
C ASN A 114 -2.92 1.48 -14.18
N MET A 115 -4.13 1.98 -13.98
CA MET A 115 -5.36 1.20 -13.83
C MET A 115 -6.34 1.51 -14.96
N PRO A 116 -7.18 0.57 -15.42
CA PRO A 116 -8.13 0.84 -16.49
C PRO A 116 -9.19 1.88 -16.08
N PHE A 117 -9.35 2.96 -16.85
CA PHE A 117 -10.33 4.02 -16.54
C PHE A 117 -11.78 3.50 -16.52
N LYS A 118 -12.09 2.52 -17.39
CA LYS A 118 -13.41 1.86 -17.48
C LYS A 118 -13.91 1.31 -16.14
N MET A 119 -13.00 0.90 -15.26
CA MET A 119 -13.34 0.36 -13.94
C MET A 119 -13.87 1.43 -12.97
N LEU A 120 -13.67 2.72 -13.27
CA LEU A 120 -14.28 3.79 -12.51
C LEU A 120 -15.78 3.96 -12.78
N LYS A 121 -16.35 3.37 -13.84
CA LYS A 121 -17.78 3.57 -14.18
C LYS A 121 -18.72 3.14 -13.04
N LYS A 122 -18.53 1.95 -12.46
CA LYS A 122 -19.40 1.43 -11.40
C LYS A 122 -18.85 1.78 -10.00
N THR A 123 -19.71 2.31 -9.11
CA THR A 123 -19.33 2.71 -7.73
C THR A 123 -18.58 1.62 -6.97
N GLN A 124 -19.10 0.39 -7.01
CA GLN A 124 -18.53 -0.76 -6.33
C GLN A 124 -17.16 -1.18 -6.92
N THR A 125 -16.97 -0.97 -8.22
CA THR A 125 -15.71 -1.23 -8.92
C THR A 125 -14.66 -0.16 -8.63
N ARG A 126 -15.06 1.10 -8.35
CA ARG A 126 -14.12 2.16 -7.90
C ARG A 126 -13.39 1.76 -6.63
N LYS A 127 -14.13 1.34 -5.61
CA LYS A 127 -13.54 0.92 -4.33
C LYS A 127 -12.62 -0.29 -4.52
N ALA A 128 -13.04 -1.24 -5.37
CA ALA A 128 -12.23 -2.40 -5.69
C ALA A 128 -10.93 -2.01 -6.43
N LEU A 129 -10.99 -1.05 -7.36
CA LEU A 129 -9.83 -0.55 -8.10
C LEU A 129 -8.82 0.14 -7.17
N LEU A 130 -9.30 0.96 -6.24
CA LEU A 130 -8.44 1.57 -5.22
C LEU A 130 -7.82 0.52 -4.30
N TYR A 131 -8.59 -0.52 -3.96
CA TYR A 131 -8.09 -1.66 -3.19
C TYR A 131 -6.97 -2.39 -3.95
N ALA A 132 -7.16 -2.67 -5.24
CA ALA A 132 -6.12 -3.24 -6.08
C ALA A 132 -4.88 -2.35 -6.16
N SER A 133 -5.07 -1.03 -6.33
CA SER A 133 -3.98 -0.04 -6.31
C SER A 133 -3.21 -0.06 -4.98
N ALA A 134 -3.88 -0.21 -3.84
CA ALA A 134 -3.21 -0.28 -2.54
C ALA A 134 -2.32 -1.54 -2.40
N LEU A 135 -2.66 -2.64 -3.07
CA LEU A 135 -1.94 -3.91 -2.95
C LEU A 135 -0.85 -4.14 -4.00
N CYS A 136 -0.83 -3.39 -5.11
CA CYS A 136 -0.01 -3.72 -6.29
C CYS A 136 1.52 -3.72 -6.07
N HIS A 137 2.01 -3.07 -5.01
CA HIS A 137 3.43 -3.03 -4.65
C HIS A 137 3.83 -4.09 -3.61
N ILE A 138 2.85 -4.79 -3.02
CA ILE A 138 3.08 -5.79 -1.98
C ILE A 138 3.46 -7.12 -2.64
N LYS A 139 4.77 -7.39 -2.72
CA LYS A 139 5.29 -8.64 -3.29
C LYS A 139 5.33 -9.81 -2.30
N LYS A 140 5.26 -9.52 -1.01
CA LYS A 140 5.37 -10.52 0.05
C LYS A 140 3.98 -11.04 0.44
N PRO A 141 3.89 -12.29 0.89
CA PRO A 141 2.74 -12.81 1.63
C PRO A 141 2.22 -11.80 2.65
N ILE A 142 0.93 -11.50 2.62
CA ILE A 142 0.30 -10.61 3.60
C ILE A 142 -1.04 -11.13 4.10
N SER A 143 -1.27 -11.05 5.41
CA SER A 143 -2.51 -11.51 6.03
C SER A 143 -3.66 -10.56 5.73
N ARG A 144 -4.89 -11.08 5.73
CA ARG A 144 -6.09 -10.25 5.55
C ARG A 144 -6.28 -9.25 6.69
N LEU A 145 -5.89 -9.61 7.90
CA LEU A 145 -5.91 -8.71 9.06
C LEU A 145 -4.94 -7.55 8.82
N SER A 146 -3.71 -7.83 8.39
CA SER A 146 -2.76 -6.77 8.02
C SER A 146 -3.26 -5.90 6.87
N ILE A 147 -3.99 -6.47 5.89
CA ILE A 147 -4.65 -5.67 4.85
C ILE A 147 -5.76 -4.79 5.44
N GLN A 148 -6.54 -5.30 6.40
CA GLN A 148 -7.58 -4.55 7.10
C GLN A 148 -6.96 -3.38 7.86
N ASP A 149 -5.90 -3.59 8.64
CA ASP A 149 -5.22 -2.54 9.40
C ASP A 149 -4.71 -1.43 8.47
N MET A 150 -4.22 -1.82 7.29
CA MET A 150 -3.74 -0.88 6.28
C MET A 150 -4.85 -0.11 5.57
N THR A 151 -5.98 -0.75 5.24
CA THR A 151 -6.99 -0.20 4.31
C THR A 151 -8.33 0.12 4.97
N GLY A 152 -8.54 -0.26 6.22
CA GLY A 152 -9.83 -0.21 6.92
C GLY A 152 -10.89 -1.18 6.39
N ILE A 153 -10.57 -2.07 5.44
CA ILE A 153 -11.56 -2.95 4.79
C ILE A 153 -11.61 -4.31 5.51
N PRO A 154 -12.79 -4.75 6.02
CA PRO A 154 -12.95 -6.05 6.66
C PRO A 154 -12.68 -7.24 5.72
N PRO A 155 -12.19 -8.39 6.24
CA PRO A 155 -11.81 -9.56 5.43
C PRO A 155 -12.91 -10.10 4.52
N GLN A 156 -14.17 -10.05 4.94
CA GLN A 156 -15.31 -10.44 4.11
C GLN A 156 -15.44 -9.54 2.87
N LYS A 157 -15.35 -8.22 3.06
CA LYS A 157 -15.41 -7.23 1.97
C LYS A 157 -14.19 -7.32 1.06
N GLN A 158 -13.01 -7.62 1.61
CA GLN A 158 -11.79 -7.85 0.81
C GLN A 158 -12.03 -8.92 -0.26
N ARG A 159 -12.62 -10.07 0.10
CA ARG A 159 -12.92 -11.16 -0.86
C ARG A 159 -13.82 -10.72 -2.01
N VAL A 160 -14.83 -9.91 -1.71
CA VAL A 160 -15.77 -9.37 -2.71
C VAL A 160 -15.04 -8.40 -3.64
N LEU A 161 -14.18 -7.52 -3.10
CA LEU A 161 -13.40 -6.59 -3.91
C LEU A 161 -12.39 -7.35 -4.79
N GLU A 162 -11.63 -8.29 -4.22
CA GLU A 162 -10.69 -9.16 -4.95
C GLU A 162 -11.35 -9.81 -6.16
N LYS A 163 -12.53 -10.43 -5.99
CA LYS A 163 -13.27 -11.09 -7.07
C LYS A 163 -13.68 -10.10 -8.17
N ARG A 164 -14.09 -8.87 -7.80
CA ARG A 164 -14.55 -7.85 -8.74
C ARG A 164 -13.46 -7.28 -9.65
N VAL A 165 -12.23 -7.22 -9.15
CA VAL A 165 -11.08 -6.70 -9.92
C VAL A 165 -10.17 -7.81 -10.46
N GLY A 166 -10.54 -9.08 -10.26
CA GLY A 166 -9.74 -10.21 -10.71
C GLY A 166 -8.35 -10.25 -10.06
N ILE A 167 -8.26 -9.97 -8.76
CA ILE A 167 -6.99 -10.12 -8.04
C ILE A 167 -6.70 -11.62 -7.87
N GLU A 168 -5.58 -12.07 -8.44
CA GLU A 168 -5.08 -13.42 -8.29
C GLU A 168 -4.47 -13.58 -6.89
N LYS A 169 -4.84 -14.68 -6.23
CA LYS A 169 -4.30 -15.08 -4.93
C LYS A 169 -3.43 -16.30 -5.11
N HIS A 170 -2.15 -16.16 -4.81
CA HIS A 170 -1.25 -17.31 -4.75
C HIS A 170 -1.19 -17.78 -3.30
N PRO A 171 -1.76 -18.96 -2.98
CA PRO A 171 -1.59 -19.56 -1.66
C PRO A 171 -0.11 -19.85 -1.45
N ASN A 172 0.38 -19.51 -0.26
CA ASN A 172 1.76 -19.80 0.10
C ASN A 172 1.79 -21.02 1.02
N PHE A 173 2.44 -22.08 0.53
CA PHE A 173 2.58 -23.35 1.24
C PHE A 173 4.01 -23.47 1.75
N ALA A 174 4.16 -23.87 3.01
CA ALA A 174 5.43 -24.33 3.54
C ALA A 174 5.44 -25.86 3.46
N MET A 175 6.50 -26.43 2.90
CA MET A 175 6.74 -27.87 2.93
C MET A 175 7.66 -28.16 4.11
N THR A 176 7.25 -29.03 5.02
CA THR A 176 8.12 -29.50 6.10
C THR A 176 8.44 -30.97 5.86
N ARG A 177 9.73 -31.33 5.92
CA ARG A 177 10.21 -32.71 5.73
C ARG A 177 9.92 -33.63 6.92
N GLU A 178 9.80 -33.05 8.11
CA GLU A 178 9.59 -33.81 9.34
C GLU A 178 8.16 -33.56 9.87
N PRO A 179 7.41 -34.61 10.22
CA PRO A 179 6.25 -34.44 11.06
C PRO A 179 6.69 -33.79 12.38
N PRO A 180 5.98 -32.76 12.88
CA PRO A 180 6.27 -32.24 14.20
C PRO A 180 6.20 -33.42 15.18
N LYS A 181 7.31 -33.71 15.89
CA LYS A 181 7.47 -34.90 16.75
C LYS A 181 6.30 -35.13 17.71
N LYS A 182 5.59 -34.07 18.10
CA LYS A 182 4.40 -34.08 18.98
C LYS A 182 3.06 -34.45 18.32
N ARG A 183 2.97 -34.63 17.00
CA ARG A 183 1.72 -35.07 16.30
C ARG A 183 1.77 -36.49 15.77
N ARG A 184 2.91 -37.17 15.88
CA ARG A 184 3.09 -38.55 15.41
C ARG A 184 2.32 -39.57 16.26
N THR A 185 2.18 -39.32 17.56
CA THR A 185 1.39 -40.15 18.48
C THR A 185 -0.10 -40.15 18.11
N ALA A 186 -0.70 -38.98 17.85
CA ALA A 186 -2.13 -38.90 17.49
C ALA A 186 -2.51 -39.54 16.14
N VAL A 187 -1.56 -39.74 15.23
CA VAL A 187 -1.80 -40.41 13.93
C VAL A 187 -1.48 -41.91 14.00
N MET A 188 -0.55 -42.33 14.88
CA MET A 188 -0.24 -43.74 15.08
C MET A 188 -1.23 -44.45 16.03
N GLU A 189 -1.95 -43.72 16.88
CA GLU A 189 -2.95 -44.27 17.81
C GLU A 189 -4.33 -44.59 17.16
N GLY A 190 -4.37 -44.87 15.85
CA GLY A 190 -5.51 -45.57 15.22
C GLY A 190 -6.54 -44.75 14.44
N GLY A 191 -6.35 -43.43 14.25
CA GLY A 191 -7.21 -42.62 13.40
C GLY A 191 -6.79 -42.68 11.92
N GLY A 192 -7.48 -43.48 11.09
CA GLY A 192 -7.22 -43.55 9.65
C GLY A 192 -7.27 -42.18 8.93
N PRO A 193 -6.65 -42.05 7.74
CA PRO A 193 -6.46 -40.76 7.06
C PRO A 193 -7.73 -40.06 6.54
N SER A 194 -8.94 -40.53 6.87
CA SER A 194 -10.20 -39.98 6.39
C SER A 194 -11.29 -39.77 7.45
N HIS A 195 -11.04 -39.99 8.73
CA HIS A 195 -12.05 -39.71 9.77
C HIS A 195 -11.39 -39.18 11.04
N PHE A 196 -11.33 -37.84 11.15
CA PHE A 196 -11.39 -37.22 12.46
C PHE A 196 -12.87 -36.96 12.73
N GLU A 197 -13.50 -37.87 13.45
CA GLU A 197 -14.77 -37.56 14.11
C GLU A 197 -14.55 -36.38 15.06
N TYR A 198 -15.42 -35.40 14.89
CA TYR A 198 -15.44 -34.18 15.67
C TYR A 198 -16.04 -34.52 17.04
N ASN A 199 -15.21 -34.71 18.07
CA ASN A 199 -15.69 -34.61 19.44
C ASN A 199 -16.08 -33.15 19.70
N HIS A 200 -17.38 -32.88 19.68
CA HIS A 200 -18.00 -31.58 19.92
C HIS A 200 -17.93 -31.13 21.40
N GLU A 201 -17.26 -31.90 22.27
CA GLU A 201 -17.24 -31.65 23.70
C GLU A 201 -15.87 -31.10 24.15
N ARG A 202 -15.66 -29.81 23.87
CA ARG A 202 -14.86 -28.97 24.77
C ARG A 202 -15.74 -27.81 25.25
N PRO A 203 -15.94 -27.63 26.56
CA PRO A 203 -16.59 -26.45 27.10
C PRO A 203 -15.63 -25.26 26.94
N GLY A 204 -15.80 -24.51 25.87
CA GLY A 204 -14.95 -23.38 25.51
C GLY A 204 -14.83 -23.26 23.99
N GLY A 205 -15.88 -22.74 23.36
CA GLY A 205 -15.98 -22.62 21.91
C GLY A 205 -14.85 -21.80 21.30
N ASP A 206 -14.05 -22.42 20.43
CA ASP A 206 -13.16 -21.71 19.52
C ASP A 206 -14.01 -20.72 18.68
N PRO A 207 -13.55 -19.47 18.46
CA PRO A 207 -14.31 -18.49 17.68
C PRO A 207 -14.49 -18.97 16.24
N PRO A 208 -15.69 -18.77 15.65
CA PRO A 208 -15.99 -19.24 14.30
C PRO A 208 -15.12 -18.51 13.27
N GLY A 209 -14.17 -19.23 12.66
CA GLY A 209 -13.41 -18.73 11.50
C GLY A 209 -11.92 -19.04 11.47
N GLU A 210 -11.35 -19.66 12.52
CA GLU A 210 -9.94 -20.04 12.53
C GLU A 210 -9.73 -21.31 11.69
N LYS A 211 -9.46 -21.12 10.39
CA LYS A 211 -9.04 -22.21 9.51
C LYS A 211 -7.71 -22.77 10.02
N ARG A 212 -7.76 -23.90 10.72
CA ARG A 212 -6.58 -24.68 11.08
C ARG A 212 -5.79 -25.00 9.80
N PRO A 213 -4.45 -25.04 9.84
CA PRO A 213 -3.65 -25.38 8.68
C PRO A 213 -4.09 -26.73 8.12
N GLU A 214 -4.56 -26.75 6.86
CA GLU A 214 -4.82 -27.98 6.11
C GLU A 214 -3.47 -28.67 5.93
N LEU A 215 -3.26 -29.76 6.67
CA LEU A 215 -2.11 -30.63 6.49
C LEU A 215 -2.46 -31.64 5.41
N MET A 216 -1.82 -31.50 4.26
CA MET A 216 -1.97 -32.46 3.17
C MET A 216 -0.69 -33.29 3.09
N ILE A 217 -0.82 -34.59 3.29
CA ILE A 217 0.27 -35.53 3.04
C ILE A 217 0.37 -35.69 1.53
N VAL A 218 1.50 -35.28 0.95
CA VAL A 218 1.79 -35.45 -0.47
C VAL A 218 2.80 -36.59 -0.61
N LYS A 219 2.36 -37.71 -1.19
CA LYS A 219 3.23 -38.85 -1.50
C LYS A 219 4.01 -38.55 -2.79
N GLY A 220 5.32 -38.36 -2.68
CA GLY A 220 6.23 -38.30 -3.84
C GLY A 220 6.82 -39.67 -4.16
N LYS A 221 7.55 -39.79 -5.28
CA LYS A 221 8.15 -41.06 -5.77
C LYS A 221 9.04 -41.80 -4.76
N ALA A 222 9.58 -41.11 -3.75
CA ALA A 222 10.47 -41.71 -2.74
C ALA A 222 10.21 -41.26 -1.29
N LYS A 223 9.38 -40.22 -1.06
CA LYS A 223 9.22 -39.57 0.26
C LYS A 223 7.83 -38.95 0.42
N GLU A 224 7.31 -39.00 1.65
CA GLU A 224 6.10 -38.28 2.05
C GLU A 224 6.44 -36.88 2.54
N TRP A 225 5.63 -35.89 2.17
CA TRP A 225 5.79 -34.49 2.57
C TRP A 225 4.53 -34.00 3.27
N ILE A 226 4.69 -33.20 4.32
CA ILE A 226 3.58 -32.45 4.89
C ILE A 226 3.55 -31.08 4.23
N LYS A 227 2.53 -30.87 3.39
CA LYS A 227 2.21 -29.56 2.84
C LYS A 227 1.35 -28.82 3.86
N ASP A 228 1.92 -27.77 4.44
CA ASP A 228 1.27 -26.94 5.45
C ASP A 228 1.00 -25.54 4.86
N ARG A 229 -0.26 -25.10 4.89
CA ARG A 229 -0.62 -23.73 4.48
C ARG A 229 -0.27 -22.75 5.60
N ARG A 230 1.02 -22.49 5.78
CA ARG A 230 1.53 -21.64 6.88
C ARG A 230 1.43 -20.15 6.64
N LEU A 231 1.41 -19.72 5.38
CA LEU A 231 1.70 -18.32 5.04
C LEU A 231 0.51 -17.60 4.44
N PRO A 232 0.37 -16.30 4.71
CA PRO A 232 -0.63 -15.49 4.04
C PRO A 232 -0.50 -15.53 2.51
N ASN A 233 -1.57 -15.19 1.79
CA ASN A 233 -1.51 -15.23 0.33
C ASN A 233 -0.63 -14.10 -0.22
N THR A 234 -0.01 -14.35 -1.37
CA THR A 234 0.53 -13.28 -2.22
C THR A 234 -0.55 -12.81 -3.17
N TYR A 235 -0.66 -11.50 -3.38
CA TYR A 235 -1.69 -10.88 -4.20
C TYR A 235 -1.08 -10.33 -5.48
N LYS A 236 -1.67 -10.67 -6.62
CA LYS A 236 -1.25 -10.15 -7.93
C LYS A 236 -2.41 -9.41 -8.59
N THR A 237 -2.14 -8.17 -8.97
CA THR A 237 -3.15 -7.24 -9.50
C THR A 237 -2.92 -7.02 -10.99
N GLN A 238 -3.96 -6.68 -11.75
CA GLN A 238 -3.85 -6.30 -13.17
C GLN A 238 -3.18 -4.93 -13.40
N ALA A 239 -2.83 -4.22 -12.31
CA ALA A 239 -2.21 -2.90 -12.36
C ALA A 239 -0.82 -2.95 -13.02
N GLN A 240 -0.56 -2.08 -13.99
CA GLN A 240 0.74 -1.99 -14.64
C GLN A 240 1.60 -0.88 -14.05
N PRO A 241 2.91 -1.10 -13.79
CA PRO A 241 3.79 -0.07 -13.26
C PRO A 241 3.93 1.13 -14.22
N ALA A 242 3.71 2.34 -13.73
CA ALA A 242 3.79 3.56 -14.54
C ALA A 242 5.12 4.31 -14.32
N GLY A 243 5.37 5.33 -15.16
CA GLY A 243 6.54 6.22 -15.05
C GLY A 243 6.54 7.07 -13.77
N LYS A 244 7.72 7.24 -13.15
CA LYS A 244 7.91 7.83 -11.80
C LYS A 244 8.08 9.36 -11.76
N SER A 245 8.03 10.07 -12.89
CA SER A 245 8.42 11.49 -12.97
C SER A 245 7.74 12.39 -11.91
N LEU A 246 6.42 12.33 -11.81
CA LEU A 246 5.66 13.11 -10.83
C LEU A 246 5.88 12.65 -9.37
N ALA A 247 5.96 11.34 -9.13
CA ALA A 247 6.26 10.78 -7.81
C ALA A 247 7.64 11.25 -7.32
N LYS A 248 8.64 11.29 -8.21
CA LYS A 248 9.99 11.77 -7.90
C LYS A 248 9.97 13.26 -7.48
N LYS A 249 9.27 14.11 -8.24
CA LYS A 249 9.10 15.54 -7.89
C LYS A 249 8.37 15.72 -6.55
N ALA A 250 7.31 14.95 -6.31
CA ALA A 250 6.59 14.98 -5.04
C ALA A 250 7.48 14.55 -3.86
N ASN A 251 8.17 13.42 -3.98
CA ASN A 251 9.09 12.93 -2.96
C ASN A 251 10.24 13.90 -2.66
N LYS A 252 10.72 14.67 -3.66
CA LYS A 252 11.71 15.73 -3.43
C LYS A 252 11.12 16.81 -2.51
N ARG A 253 9.91 17.29 -2.79
CA ARG A 253 9.21 18.29 -1.96
C ARG A 253 8.87 17.77 -0.57
N ILE A 254 8.42 16.52 -0.44
CA ILE A 254 8.17 15.90 0.87
C ILE A 254 9.44 15.91 1.72
N LYS A 255 10.59 15.54 1.12
CA LYS A 255 11.89 15.57 1.81
C LYS A 255 12.30 16.98 2.20
N GLU A 256 12.14 17.96 1.31
CA GLU A 256 12.49 19.36 1.58
C GLU A 256 11.62 19.96 2.70
N ALA A 257 10.31 19.74 2.65
CA ALA A 257 9.38 20.22 3.65
C ALA A 257 9.64 19.60 5.02
N ALA A 258 9.88 18.29 5.05
CA ALA A 258 10.21 17.63 6.29
C ALA A 258 11.56 18.18 6.83
N LYS A 259 12.59 18.42 6.00
CA LYS A 259 13.84 19.09 6.42
C LYS A 259 13.62 20.48 7.03
N GLY A 260 12.73 21.29 6.44
CA GLY A 260 12.39 22.60 6.98
C GLY A 260 11.75 22.52 8.37
N LEU A 261 10.85 21.55 8.60
CA LEU A 261 10.25 21.32 9.91
C LEU A 261 11.27 20.91 10.98
N PHE A 262 12.30 20.16 10.62
CA PHE A 262 13.37 19.80 11.57
C PHE A 262 14.23 21.01 11.94
N MET A 263 14.64 21.81 10.97
CA MET A 263 15.43 23.02 11.22
C MET A 263 14.68 24.02 12.11
N ALA A 264 13.37 24.14 11.94
CA ALA A 264 12.53 25.04 12.73
C ALA A 264 12.29 24.58 14.19
N ARG A 265 12.44 23.28 14.49
CA ARG A 265 12.14 22.73 15.82
C ARG A 265 13.36 22.52 16.73
N GLN A 266 14.57 22.80 16.26
CA GLN A 266 15.84 22.45 16.95
C GLN A 266 15.87 20.99 17.48
N GLN A 267 15.08 20.11 16.88
CA GLN A 267 15.08 18.69 17.22
C GLN A 267 16.03 17.98 16.27
N GLU A 268 16.83 17.04 16.81
CA GLU A 268 17.66 16.19 15.98
C GLU A 268 16.82 15.54 14.86
N PRO A 269 17.36 15.46 13.64
CA PRO A 269 16.60 14.97 12.50
C PRO A 269 16.15 13.53 12.74
N LEU A 270 14.85 13.30 12.97
CA LEU A 270 14.22 11.96 12.96
C LEU A 270 14.20 11.33 11.55
N PHE A 271 14.97 11.86 10.60
CA PHE A 271 15.13 11.23 9.32
C PHE A 271 16.17 10.13 9.39
N LEU A 272 15.69 8.91 9.13
CA LEU A 272 16.43 7.84 8.45
C LEU A 272 17.91 7.82 8.82
N ILE A 273 18.22 7.37 10.04
CA ILE A 273 19.51 6.74 10.30
C ILE A 273 19.78 5.84 9.09
N ARG A 274 20.79 6.19 8.31
CA ARG A 274 21.13 5.42 7.13
C ARG A 274 22.00 4.28 7.61
N PHE A 275 21.35 3.16 7.79
CA PHE A 275 22.03 1.93 8.12
C PHE A 275 22.66 1.35 6.85
N PHE A 276 23.97 1.13 6.90
CA PHE A 276 24.71 0.48 5.83
C PHE A 276 25.08 -0.93 6.27
N ASN A 277 24.73 -1.92 5.44
CA ASN A 277 25.12 -3.31 5.63
C ASN A 277 26.39 -3.68 4.84
N ASN A 278 27.07 -2.71 4.22
CA ASN A 278 28.24 -2.91 3.39
C ASN A 278 29.20 -1.75 3.55
N ASN A 279 30.43 -2.06 3.99
CA ASN A 279 31.46 -1.06 4.29
C ASN A 279 31.81 -0.19 3.08
N LYS A 280 31.93 -0.78 1.87
CA LYS A 280 32.22 -0.04 0.64
C LYS A 280 31.13 0.97 0.28
N LYS A 281 29.86 0.70 0.64
CA LYS A 281 28.76 1.65 0.42
C LYS A 281 28.77 2.77 1.44
N PHE A 282 29.06 2.45 2.70
CA PHE A 282 29.24 3.44 3.76
C PHE A 282 30.37 4.40 3.41
N GLU A 283 31.57 3.88 3.12
CA GLU A 283 32.74 4.68 2.74
C GLU A 283 32.47 5.58 1.53
N ARG A 284 31.82 5.05 0.49
CA ARG A 284 31.47 5.84 -0.70
C ARG A 284 30.51 6.98 -0.38
N VAL A 285 29.51 6.74 0.48
CA VAL A 285 28.55 7.78 0.85
C VAL A 285 29.18 8.78 1.81
N SER A 286 29.96 8.33 2.78
CA SER A 286 30.71 9.17 3.71
C SER A 286 31.67 10.11 2.99
N ARG A 287 32.47 9.59 2.03
CA ARG A 287 33.41 10.41 1.23
C ARG A 287 32.71 11.44 0.33
N ASN A 288 31.55 11.08 -0.22
CA ASN A 288 30.84 11.94 -1.17
C ASN A 288 29.82 12.88 -0.52
N THR A 289 29.63 12.81 0.80
CA THR A 289 28.74 13.73 1.52
C THR A 289 29.59 14.92 1.94
N PRO A 290 29.36 16.13 1.37
CA PRO A 290 30.15 17.30 1.73
C PRO A 290 29.99 17.56 3.23
N LYS A 291 31.11 17.60 3.96
CA LYS A 291 31.15 18.07 5.34
C LYS A 291 30.63 19.50 5.34
N ARG A 292 29.43 19.72 5.86
CA ARG A 292 28.90 21.06 6.08
C ARG A 292 29.42 21.54 7.41
N GLU A 293 30.15 22.66 7.42
CA GLU A 293 30.49 23.36 8.66
C GLU A 293 29.20 23.69 9.43
N GLY A 294 29.17 23.31 10.71
CA GLY A 294 28.10 23.68 11.63
C GLY A 294 26.83 22.81 11.65
N THR A 295 26.78 21.70 10.91
CA THR A 295 25.72 20.68 11.10
C THR A 295 26.30 19.45 11.76
N CYS A 296 25.68 19.01 12.88
CA CYS A 296 25.95 17.71 13.50
C CYS A 296 26.05 16.63 12.43
N ASP A 297 27.13 15.85 12.48
CA ASP A 297 27.41 14.75 11.57
C ASP A 297 26.13 13.97 11.25
N ASP A 298 25.80 13.81 9.97
CA ASP A 298 24.71 12.91 9.54
C ASP A 298 24.88 11.59 10.32
N PRO A 299 23.94 11.17 11.20
CA PRO A 299 24.17 10.03 12.08
C PRO A 299 24.09 8.75 11.25
N PHE A 300 25.24 8.35 10.71
CA PHE A 300 25.42 7.07 10.07
C PHE A 300 25.67 6.03 11.17
N ILE A 301 24.75 5.08 11.34
CA ILE A 301 25.00 3.94 12.21
C ILE A 301 25.53 2.80 11.35
N TRP A 302 26.80 2.45 11.60
CA TRP A 302 27.36 1.22 11.08
C TRP A 302 26.74 0.03 11.82
N VAL A 303 26.16 -0.89 11.06
CA VAL A 303 25.54 -2.11 11.59
C VAL A 303 26.65 -3.12 11.82
N LYS A 304 26.91 -3.53 13.06
CA LYS A 304 27.97 -4.52 13.36
C LYS A 304 27.63 -5.86 12.68
N PRO A 305 28.63 -6.66 12.28
CA PRO A 305 28.39 -8.03 11.85
C PRO A 305 27.69 -8.82 12.96
N GLY A 306 26.42 -9.19 12.74
CA GLY A 306 25.55 -9.83 13.74
C GLY A 306 24.24 -9.08 13.99
N ASP A 307 24.25 -7.75 13.87
CA ASP A 307 23.04 -6.93 14.01
C ASP A 307 22.14 -7.06 12.78
N ARG A 308 20.82 -7.19 13.00
CA ARG A 308 19.86 -7.36 11.90
C ARG A 308 19.23 -6.02 11.55
N LEU A 309 19.54 -5.53 10.36
CA LEU A 309 18.84 -4.38 9.79
C LEU A 309 17.55 -4.81 9.07
N LYS A 310 16.38 -4.51 9.65
CA LYS A 310 15.08 -4.71 8.99
C LYS A 310 14.41 -3.39 8.68
N ARG A 311 14.28 -3.06 7.38
CA ARG A 311 13.50 -1.90 6.88
C ARG A 311 13.84 -0.55 7.55
N GLY A 312 15.13 -0.31 7.83
CA GLY A 312 15.56 0.96 8.45
C GLY A 312 15.34 1.02 9.96
N ARG A 313 15.16 -0.14 10.63
CA ARG A 313 15.26 -0.30 12.07
C ARG A 313 16.37 -1.31 12.36
N LEU A 314 17.29 -0.95 13.25
CA LEU A 314 18.28 -1.86 13.81
C LEU A 314 17.59 -2.74 14.85
N GLU A 315 17.61 -4.05 14.67
CA GLU A 315 17.29 -5.01 15.73
C GLU A 315 18.62 -5.50 16.30
N TRP A 316 18.90 -5.16 17.56
CA TRP A 316 20.02 -5.72 18.31
C TRP A 316 19.69 -7.19 18.60
N GLU A 317 20.52 -8.13 18.16
CA GLU A 317 20.49 -9.46 18.78
C GLU A 317 21.11 -9.29 20.17
N TRP A 318 20.30 -9.36 21.22
CA TRP A 318 20.81 -9.42 22.59
C TRP A 318 21.51 -10.77 22.77
N THR A 319 22.80 -10.83 22.41
CA THR A 319 23.68 -11.92 22.83
C THR A 319 23.92 -11.72 24.32
N GLY A 320 23.40 -12.62 25.15
CA GLY A 320 23.14 -12.40 26.57
C GLY A 320 24.31 -11.86 27.41
N VAL A 321 23.92 -11.27 28.55
CA VAL A 321 24.68 -10.86 29.74
C VAL A 321 26.21 -10.73 29.55
N PRO A 322 26.79 -9.51 29.64
CA PRO A 322 28.24 -9.40 29.76
C PRO A 322 28.71 -10.15 31.01
N LYS A 323 29.63 -11.10 30.84
CA LYS A 323 30.38 -11.67 31.95
C LYS A 323 31.02 -10.51 32.71
N SER A 324 30.68 -10.43 34.00
CA SER A 324 31.21 -9.54 35.05
C SER A 324 32.48 -8.76 34.69
N PHE A 325 32.42 -7.44 34.85
CA PHE A 325 33.63 -6.64 35.08
C PHE A 325 34.21 -7.04 36.45
N PRO A 326 35.53 -7.28 36.57
CA PRO A 326 36.17 -7.33 37.88
C PRO A 326 36.09 -5.94 38.52
N ILE A 327 35.75 -5.93 39.80
CA ILE A 327 35.69 -4.75 40.67
C ILE A 327 37.08 -4.14 40.82
#